data_AF-A0A9P0MS09-F1
#
_entry.id   AF-A0A9P0MS09-F1
#
_cell.length_a   1.000
_cell.length_b   1.000
_cell.length_c   1.000
_cell.angle_alpha   90.00
_cell.angle_beta   90.00
_cell.angle_gamma   90.00
#
_symmetry.space_group_name_H-M   'P 1'
#
loop_
_entity.id
_entity.type
_entity.pdbx_description
1 polymer ?
#
loop_
_entity_poly.entity_id
_entity_poly.type
_entity_poly.pdbx_seq_one_letter_code
_entity_poly.pdbx_strand_id
1 'polypeptide(L)'
;MEYFQDGITEKLHTFEVKNYDDLEIMVKRYAHLFLEDPGPGALLLLYTCILSRGAQKIMTDMDGTRAMLLGPEDEGSLCVVTLMLTGRATPYLHNGVIYVGDEDHYAVPRFGILSRNEIGLLVHCDSLQEDIESNVPGSRLKTPSLPVWVIFLSGHFGVMYNTNRELLHNYHAERRWPDAQVFWNNATAKAS
;
A
#
# COMPACT_ATOMS: atom_id res chain seq x y z
N MET A 1 -5.85 -13.80 -24.25
CA MET A 1 -5.76 -14.54 -22.98
C MET A 1 -7.05 -15.31 -22.83
N GLU A 2 -6.97 -16.64 -22.80
CA GLU A 2 -8.11 -17.48 -22.41
C GLU A 2 -8.22 -17.44 -20.89
N TYR A 3 -9.45 -17.28 -20.39
CA TYR A 3 -9.73 -17.29 -18.97
C TYR A 3 -9.47 -18.70 -18.40
N PHE A 4 -8.71 -18.78 -17.32
CA PHE A 4 -8.47 -20.03 -16.59
C PHE A 4 -9.23 -19.98 -15.27
N GLN A 5 -10.02 -21.02 -15.00
CA GLN A 5 -10.81 -21.11 -13.78
C GLN A 5 -9.89 -21.27 -12.57
N ASP A 6 -9.88 -20.31 -11.65
CA ASP A 6 -9.00 -20.30 -10.47
C ASP A 6 -9.69 -20.81 -9.19
N GLY A 7 -11.01 -21.02 -9.25
CA GLY A 7 -11.82 -21.54 -8.15
C GLY A 7 -12.13 -20.52 -7.05
N ILE A 8 -11.67 -19.27 -7.22
CA ILE A 8 -11.81 -18.16 -6.29
C ILE A 8 -12.67 -17.07 -6.93
N THR A 9 -12.28 -16.58 -8.11
CA THR A 9 -12.97 -15.50 -8.82
C THR A 9 -14.39 -15.87 -9.18
N GLU A 10 -14.68 -17.14 -9.47
CA GLU A 10 -16.03 -17.62 -9.82
C GLU A 10 -16.96 -17.69 -8.61
N LYS A 11 -16.41 -17.69 -7.39
CA LYS A 11 -17.16 -17.72 -6.13
C LYS A 11 -17.29 -16.33 -5.49
N LEU A 12 -16.73 -15.30 -6.13
CA LEU A 12 -16.73 -13.95 -5.59
C LEU A 12 -18.14 -13.34 -5.66
N HIS A 13 -18.66 -12.93 -4.51
CA HIS A 13 -19.90 -12.14 -4.44
C HIS A 13 -19.54 -10.67 -4.25
N THR A 14 -19.96 -9.82 -5.20
CA THR A 14 -19.71 -8.38 -5.16
C THR A 14 -20.92 -7.61 -4.68
N PHE A 15 -20.66 -6.52 -3.96
CA PHE A 15 -21.68 -5.60 -3.46
C PHE A 15 -21.26 -4.18 -3.81
N GLU A 16 -22.21 -3.35 -4.24
CA GLU A 16 -21.97 -1.92 -4.45
C GLU A 16 -22.43 -1.16 -3.20
N VAL A 17 -21.51 -0.44 -2.58
CA VAL A 17 -21.77 0.38 -1.38
C VAL A 17 -21.34 1.82 -1.66
N LYS A 18 -22.22 2.77 -1.35
CA LYS A 18 -22.05 4.19 -1.73
C LYS A 18 -21.75 5.12 -0.56
N ASN A 19 -21.92 4.67 0.67
CA ASN A 19 -21.69 5.45 1.86
C ASN A 19 -20.92 4.64 2.91
N TYR A 20 -20.34 5.36 3.86
CA TYR A 20 -19.47 4.79 4.88
C TYR A 20 -20.25 3.90 5.87
N ASP A 21 -21.45 4.31 6.29
CA ASP A 21 -22.24 3.59 7.29
C ASP A 21 -22.64 2.19 6.82
N ASP A 22 -23.12 2.08 5.58
CA ASP A 22 -23.45 0.80 4.95
C ASP A 22 -22.20 -0.09 4.78
N LEU A 23 -21.05 0.53 4.47
CA LEU A 23 -19.78 -0.19 4.33
C LEU A 23 -19.36 -0.77 5.68
N GLU A 24 -19.46 0.02 6.75
CA GLU A 24 -19.14 -0.41 8.10
C GLU A 24 -20.03 -1.59 8.55
N ILE A 25 -21.34 -1.51 8.28
CA ILE A 25 -22.28 -2.60 8.57
C ILE A 25 -21.92 -3.87 7.78
N MET A 26 -21.60 -3.73 6.50
CA MET A 26 -21.24 -4.84 5.63
C MET A 26 -19.94 -5.51 6.09
N VAL A 27 -18.90 -4.72 6.35
CA VAL A 27 -17.61 -5.23 6.86
C VAL A 27 -17.81 -5.95 8.18
N LYS A 28 -18.58 -5.39 9.12
CA LYS A 28 -18.88 -6.05 10.41
C LYS A 28 -19.61 -7.39 10.22
N ARG A 29 -20.57 -7.46 9.30
CA ARG A 29 -21.33 -8.67 9.01
C ARG A 29 -20.45 -9.78 8.43
N TYR A 30 -19.55 -9.43 7.52
CA TYR A 30 -18.71 -10.38 6.79
C TYR A 30 -17.28 -10.50 7.33
N ALA A 31 -16.95 -9.84 8.45
CA ALA A 31 -15.61 -9.80 9.03
C ALA A 31 -15.02 -11.20 9.24
N HIS A 32 -15.86 -12.17 9.61
CA HIS A 32 -15.45 -13.56 9.79
C HIS A 32 -14.81 -14.17 8.53
N LEU A 33 -15.25 -13.81 7.31
CA LEU A 33 -14.66 -14.29 6.06
C LEU A 33 -13.26 -13.71 5.81
N PHE A 34 -12.98 -12.52 6.33
CA PHE A 34 -11.67 -11.87 6.21
C PHE A 34 -10.68 -12.32 7.27
N LEU A 35 -11.18 -12.84 8.40
CA LEU A 35 -10.38 -13.21 9.57
C LEU A 35 -10.24 -14.72 9.76
N GLU A 36 -10.92 -15.53 8.96
CA GLU A 36 -10.79 -16.99 8.99
C GLU A 36 -9.35 -17.41 8.66
N ASP A 37 -8.79 -18.31 9.47
CA ASP A 37 -7.45 -18.88 9.30
C ASP A 37 -7.50 -20.41 9.41
N PRO A 38 -7.20 -21.17 8.33
CA PRO A 38 -6.83 -20.69 7.01
C PRO A 38 -8.05 -20.16 6.24
N GLY A 39 -7.92 -19.02 5.57
CA GLY A 39 -9.01 -18.42 4.81
C GLY A 39 -8.55 -17.47 3.71
N PRO A 40 -9.44 -17.10 2.78
CA PRO A 40 -9.10 -16.26 1.63
C PRO A 40 -9.06 -14.75 1.96
N GLY A 41 -8.94 -14.37 3.24
CA GLY A 41 -9.15 -12.99 3.68
C GLY A 41 -8.27 -11.96 3.00
N ALA A 42 -6.98 -12.27 2.81
CA ALA A 42 -6.05 -11.40 2.09
C ALA A 42 -6.44 -11.23 0.60
N LEU A 43 -6.89 -12.31 -0.05
CA LEU A 43 -7.38 -12.24 -1.44
C LEU A 43 -8.67 -11.45 -1.54
N LEU A 44 -9.62 -11.66 -0.62
CA LEU A 44 -10.88 -10.90 -0.58
C LEU A 44 -10.60 -9.40 -0.42
N LEU A 45 -9.64 -9.03 0.45
CA LEU A 45 -9.24 -7.64 0.63
C LEU A 45 -8.63 -7.06 -0.65
N LEU A 46 -7.72 -7.81 -1.30
CA LEU A 46 -7.11 -7.39 -2.56
C LEU A 46 -8.17 -7.16 -3.65
N TYR A 47 -9.08 -8.11 -3.86
CA TYR A 47 -10.17 -7.95 -4.83
C TYR A 47 -11.08 -6.78 -4.46
N THR A 48 -11.36 -6.55 -3.18
CA THR A 48 -12.11 -5.38 -2.72
C THR A 48 -11.42 -4.10 -3.20
N CYS A 49 -10.11 -3.94 -2.96
CA CYS A 49 -9.36 -2.77 -3.41
C CYS A 49 -9.34 -2.62 -4.95
N ILE A 50 -9.15 -3.73 -5.68
CA ILE A 50 -9.14 -3.74 -7.16
C ILE A 50 -10.48 -3.29 -7.72
N LEU A 51 -11.59 -3.84 -7.19
CA LEU A 51 -12.94 -3.54 -7.67
C LEU A 51 -13.38 -2.13 -7.27
N SER A 52 -13.04 -1.66 -6.07
CA SER A 52 -13.33 -0.28 -5.64
C SER A 52 -12.60 0.77 -6.48
N ARG A 53 -11.34 0.50 -6.90
CA ARG A 53 -10.59 1.40 -7.78
C ARG A 53 -11.01 1.27 -9.25
N GLY A 54 -11.25 0.04 -9.70
CA GLY A 54 -11.53 -0.31 -11.09
C GLY A 54 -10.27 -0.64 -11.89
N ALA A 55 -10.30 -1.74 -12.65
CA ALA A 55 -9.15 -2.29 -13.36
C ALA A 55 -8.51 -1.30 -14.35
N GLN A 56 -9.31 -0.57 -15.13
CA GLN A 56 -8.79 0.41 -16.09
C GLN A 56 -8.03 1.54 -15.38
N LYS A 57 -8.53 2.03 -14.23
CA LYS A 57 -7.84 3.07 -13.46
C LYS A 57 -6.56 2.55 -12.85
N ILE A 58 -6.51 1.29 -12.41
CA ILE A 58 -5.28 0.65 -11.94
C ILE A 58 -4.23 0.59 -13.06
N MET A 59 -4.62 0.18 -14.26
CA MET A 59 -3.71 0.17 -15.41
C MET A 59 -3.15 1.57 -15.72
N THR A 60 -3.98 2.61 -15.59
CA THR A 60 -3.52 4.01 -15.71
C THR A 60 -2.63 4.44 -14.54
N ASP A 61 -2.96 4.07 -13.31
CA ASP A 61 -2.18 4.43 -12.11
C ASP A 61 -0.75 3.85 -12.17
N MET A 62 -0.58 2.67 -12.77
CA MET A 62 0.73 2.03 -12.96
C MET A 62 1.58 2.74 -14.03
N ASP A 63 1.05 3.74 -14.73
CA ASP A 63 1.78 4.60 -15.69
C ASP A 63 2.55 3.82 -16.77
N GLY A 64 1.95 2.75 -17.28
CA GLY A 64 2.56 1.89 -18.30
C GLY A 64 3.86 1.21 -17.87
N THR A 65 4.20 1.25 -16.57
CA THR A 65 5.34 0.50 -16.04
C THR A 65 5.13 -0.99 -16.32
N ARG A 66 6.23 -1.72 -16.58
CA ARG A 66 6.22 -3.19 -16.68
C ARG A 66 5.85 -3.86 -15.34
N ALA A 67 5.56 -3.08 -14.30
CA ALA A 67 5.12 -3.58 -13.02
C ALA A 67 3.75 -4.23 -13.20
N MET A 68 3.72 -5.55 -13.03
CA MET A 68 2.47 -6.25 -12.82
C MET A 68 1.98 -5.91 -11.41
N LEU A 69 0.67 -5.69 -11.25
CA LEU A 69 0.08 -5.50 -9.92
C LEU A 69 0.49 -6.68 -9.02
N LEU A 70 0.30 -7.91 -9.49
CA LEU A 70 0.89 -9.11 -8.91
C LEU A 70 1.98 -9.62 -9.85
N GLY A 71 3.25 -9.48 -9.44
CA GLY A 71 4.41 -9.95 -10.19
C GLY A 71 4.89 -11.33 -9.72
N PRO A 72 5.98 -11.85 -10.31
CA PRO A 72 6.62 -13.10 -9.88
C PRO A 72 7.41 -12.94 -8.56
N GLU A 73 7.48 -11.72 -8.01
CA GLU A 73 8.14 -11.39 -6.75
C GLU A 73 7.36 -12.02 -5.60
N ASP A 74 8.03 -12.73 -4.69
CA ASP A 74 7.39 -13.46 -3.58
C ASP A 74 6.63 -12.53 -2.61
N GLU A 75 7.05 -11.26 -2.52
CA GLU A 75 6.54 -10.25 -1.57
C GLU A 75 5.50 -9.31 -2.20
N GLY A 76 5.24 -9.45 -3.50
CA GLY A 76 4.32 -8.60 -4.26
C GLY A 76 4.92 -7.27 -4.73
N SER A 77 4.19 -6.56 -5.60
CA SER A 77 4.68 -5.29 -6.17
C SER A 77 4.40 -4.10 -5.26
N LEU A 78 5.22 -3.06 -5.40
CA LEU A 78 4.98 -1.75 -4.77
C LEU A 78 3.59 -1.18 -5.12
N CYS A 79 3.10 -1.43 -6.34
CA CYS A 79 1.80 -0.96 -6.79
C CYS A 79 0.63 -1.59 -6.02
N VAL A 80 0.77 -2.84 -5.55
CA VAL A 80 -0.23 -3.46 -4.65
C VAL A 80 -0.23 -2.77 -3.29
N VAL A 81 0.94 -2.47 -2.76
CA VAL A 81 1.07 -1.77 -1.47
C VAL A 81 0.51 -0.35 -1.55
N THR A 82 0.84 0.41 -2.60
CA THR A 82 0.28 1.76 -2.77
C THR A 82 -1.22 1.72 -3.03
N LEU A 83 -1.75 0.71 -3.73
CA LEU A 83 -3.19 0.51 -3.89
C LEU A 83 -3.87 0.31 -2.53
N MET A 84 -3.33 -0.55 -1.67
CA MET A 84 -3.89 -0.79 -0.34
C MET A 84 -3.80 0.44 0.57
N LEU A 85 -2.68 1.16 0.54
CA LEU A 85 -2.47 2.31 1.41
C LEU A 85 -3.21 3.58 0.98
N THR A 86 -3.41 3.76 -0.33
CA THR A 86 -3.83 5.05 -0.90
C THR A 86 -5.05 4.97 -1.81
N GLY A 87 -5.50 3.76 -2.14
CA GLY A 87 -6.52 3.51 -3.15
C GLY A 87 -6.04 3.74 -4.59
N ARG A 88 -4.73 3.89 -4.83
CA ARG A 88 -4.12 4.06 -6.16
C ARG A 88 -2.88 3.19 -6.32
N ALA A 89 -2.79 2.48 -7.44
CA ALA A 89 -1.68 1.57 -7.74
C ALA A 89 -0.48 2.29 -8.37
N THR A 90 -0.07 3.44 -7.80
CA THR A 90 1.05 4.23 -8.33
C THR A 90 2.40 3.59 -7.99
N PRO A 91 3.36 3.55 -8.91
CA PRO A 91 4.74 3.14 -8.62
C PRO A 91 5.56 4.27 -7.98
N TYR A 92 5.02 5.49 -7.89
CA TYR A 92 5.77 6.67 -7.50
C TYR A 92 5.49 7.06 -6.05
N LEU A 93 6.54 7.13 -5.23
CA LEU A 93 6.41 7.37 -3.79
C LEU A 93 6.60 8.84 -3.38
N HIS A 94 6.92 9.72 -4.33
CA HIS A 94 7.04 11.15 -4.10
C HIS A 94 5.68 11.80 -3.77
N ASN A 95 5.71 13.01 -3.22
CA ASN A 95 4.50 13.77 -2.94
C ASN A 95 3.93 14.39 -4.22
N GLY A 96 2.61 14.30 -4.39
CA GLY A 96 1.88 15.06 -5.40
C GLY A 96 2.16 14.59 -6.82
N VAL A 97 2.10 15.51 -7.77
CA VAL A 97 2.33 15.24 -9.19
C VAL A 97 3.65 15.91 -9.58
N ILE A 98 4.55 15.15 -10.20
CA ILE A 98 5.79 15.67 -10.78
C ILE A 98 5.67 15.58 -12.29
N TYR A 99 5.99 16.65 -13.00
CA TYR A 99 6.01 16.65 -14.46
C TYR A 99 7.42 16.35 -14.93
N VAL A 100 7.58 15.28 -15.71
CA VAL A 100 8.88 14.85 -16.24
C VAL A 100 8.85 14.99 -17.75
N GLY A 101 9.77 15.78 -18.30
CA GLY A 101 10.00 15.97 -19.72
C GLY A 101 11.44 16.43 -19.94
N ASP A 102 11.93 16.30 -21.16
CA ASP A 102 13.21 16.87 -21.59
C ASP A 102 12.97 18.02 -22.59
N GLU A 103 14.02 18.57 -23.20
CA GLU A 103 13.90 19.65 -24.18
C GLU A 103 13.16 19.22 -25.47
N ASP A 104 13.14 17.91 -25.77
CA ASP A 104 12.59 17.31 -26.99
C ASP A 104 11.19 16.69 -26.78
N HIS A 105 10.74 16.49 -25.53
CA HIS A 105 9.51 15.81 -25.18
C HIS A 105 8.62 16.61 -24.22
N TYR A 106 7.32 16.64 -24.52
CA TYR A 106 6.33 17.25 -23.62
C TYR A 106 6.39 16.65 -22.22
N ALA A 107 6.31 17.51 -21.21
CA ALA A 107 6.32 17.08 -19.82
C ALA A 107 5.07 16.23 -19.50
N VAL A 108 5.29 14.99 -19.09
CA VAL A 108 4.26 14.02 -18.73
C VAL A 108 4.08 14.02 -17.20
N PRO A 109 2.83 14.08 -16.69
CA PRO A 109 2.59 14.04 -15.26
C PRO A 109 2.79 12.62 -14.69
N ARG A 110 3.66 12.49 -13.69
CA ARG A 110 3.79 11.32 -12.81
C ARG A 110 3.04 11.57 -11.52
N PHE A 111 2.03 10.74 -11.27
CA PHE A 111 1.15 10.87 -10.11
C PHE A 111 1.71 10.06 -8.94
N GLY A 112 2.34 10.72 -7.98
CA GLY A 112 2.74 10.12 -6.73
C GLY A 112 1.61 10.11 -5.69
N ILE A 113 1.99 10.27 -4.43
CA ILE A 113 1.07 10.19 -3.30
C ILE A 113 0.34 11.52 -3.13
N LEU A 114 -0.98 11.54 -3.36
CA LEU A 114 -1.76 12.77 -3.49
C LEU A 114 -2.20 13.40 -2.16
N SER A 115 -2.29 12.59 -1.10
CA SER A 115 -2.69 13.02 0.25
C SER A 115 -1.92 12.26 1.30
N ARG A 116 -1.89 12.78 2.53
CA ARG A 116 -1.38 12.05 3.69
C ARG A 116 -2.34 10.88 4.00
N ASN A 117 -1.80 9.69 4.20
CA ASN A 117 -2.59 8.50 4.53
C ASN A 117 -2.52 8.18 6.03
N GLU A 118 -3.42 7.30 6.48
CA GLU A 118 -3.44 6.86 7.87
C GLU A 118 -2.29 5.92 8.22
N ILE A 119 -1.87 5.10 7.26
CA ILE A 119 -0.75 4.18 7.37
C ILE A 119 0.37 4.65 6.45
N GLY A 120 1.60 4.64 6.96
CA GLY A 120 2.78 5.08 6.24
C GLY A 120 3.46 3.96 5.47
N LEU A 121 4.46 4.35 4.67
CA LEU A 121 5.37 3.42 4.01
C LEU A 121 6.80 3.93 4.15
N LEU A 122 7.68 3.10 4.68
CA LEU A 122 9.13 3.33 4.70
C LEU A 122 9.79 2.30 3.79
N VAL A 123 10.69 2.76 2.93
CA VAL A 123 11.39 1.91 1.95
C VAL A 123 12.87 2.12 2.14
N HIS A 124 13.60 1.03 2.32
CA HIS A 124 15.04 0.97 2.32
C HIS A 124 15.49 -0.23 1.48
N CYS A 125 16.19 0.04 0.39
CA CYS A 125 16.66 -0.98 -0.52
C CYS A 125 18.11 -0.67 -0.92
N ASP A 126 19.00 -1.60 -0.63
CA ASP A 126 20.45 -1.46 -0.86
C ASP A 126 20.82 -1.52 -2.36
N SER A 127 19.92 -2.02 -3.21
CA SER A 127 20.13 -2.27 -4.64
C SER A 127 19.41 -1.27 -5.56
N LEU A 128 19.15 -0.05 -5.09
CA LEU A 128 18.63 0.99 -5.96
C LEU A 128 19.76 1.46 -6.89
N GLN A 129 19.84 0.86 -8.08
CA GLN A 129 20.42 1.53 -9.23
C GLN A 129 19.84 2.95 -9.30
N GLU A 130 20.73 3.92 -9.48
CA GLU A 130 20.57 5.37 -9.32
C GLU A 130 19.46 6.02 -10.19
N ASP A 131 18.68 5.25 -10.95
CA ASP A 131 17.74 5.75 -11.95
C ASP A 131 16.32 6.04 -11.44
N ILE A 132 16.03 5.87 -10.14
CA ILE A 132 14.67 6.09 -9.61
C ILE A 132 14.67 6.95 -8.34
N GLU A 133 14.91 8.24 -8.50
CA GLU A 133 14.57 9.27 -7.50
C GLU A 133 13.08 9.19 -7.05
N SER A 134 12.21 8.55 -7.85
CA SER A 134 10.80 8.32 -7.50
C SER A 134 10.54 7.16 -6.51
N ASN A 135 11.56 6.40 -6.12
CA ASN A 135 11.44 5.32 -5.12
C ASN A 135 11.69 5.80 -3.68
N VAL A 136 12.03 7.08 -3.48
CA VAL A 136 12.15 7.65 -2.13
C VAL A 136 10.77 8.08 -1.65
N PRO A 137 10.26 7.53 -0.53
CA PRO A 137 8.97 7.96 0.01
C PRO A 137 8.98 9.45 0.38
N GLY A 138 7.98 10.18 -0.10
CA GLY A 138 7.70 11.54 0.31
C GLY A 138 7.16 11.64 1.74
N SER A 139 7.05 12.86 2.27
CA SER A 139 6.55 13.08 3.63
C SER A 139 5.13 12.53 3.86
N ARG A 140 4.28 12.46 2.81
CA ARG A 140 2.91 11.91 2.92
C ARG A 140 2.87 10.43 3.30
N LEU A 141 3.95 9.69 3.07
CA LEU A 141 4.14 8.30 3.50
C LEU A 141 5.00 8.16 4.75
N LYS A 142 5.99 9.04 4.94
CA LYS A 142 6.90 8.99 6.10
C LYS A 142 6.24 9.45 7.39
N THR A 143 5.33 10.42 7.32
CA THR A 143 4.58 10.93 8.47
C THR A 143 3.09 10.64 8.31
N PRO A 144 2.63 9.39 8.53
CA PRO A 144 1.20 9.03 8.49
C PRO A 144 0.39 9.68 9.64
N SER A 145 -0.94 9.60 9.63
CA SER A 145 -1.76 10.10 10.75
C SER A 145 -1.77 9.16 11.94
N LEU A 146 -1.61 7.86 11.71
CA LEU A 146 -1.41 6.87 12.77
C LEU A 146 0.07 6.47 12.80
N PRO A 147 0.64 6.17 13.98
CA PRO A 147 2.00 5.67 14.09
C PRO A 147 2.11 4.21 13.65
N VAL A 148 1.70 3.92 12.41
CA VAL A 148 1.72 2.61 11.77
C VAL A 148 2.35 2.78 10.39
N TRP A 149 3.34 1.95 10.08
CA TRP A 149 4.05 1.93 8.82
C TRP A 149 4.14 0.51 8.29
N VAL A 150 3.88 0.36 7.00
CA VAL A 150 4.47 -0.73 6.24
C VAL A 150 5.94 -0.38 6.02
N ILE A 151 6.83 -1.34 6.20
CA ILE A 151 8.26 -1.17 5.95
C ILE A 151 8.69 -2.15 4.87
N PHE A 152 9.47 -1.68 3.91
CA PHE A 152 10.16 -2.53 2.93
C PHE A 152 11.64 -2.43 3.19
N LEU A 153 12.26 -3.53 3.62
CA LEU A 153 13.67 -3.60 3.99
C LEU A 153 14.29 -4.84 3.36
N SER A 154 15.36 -4.64 2.58
CA SER A 154 16.16 -5.71 1.99
C SER A 154 15.33 -6.78 1.25
N GLY A 155 14.30 -6.35 0.53
CA GLY A 155 13.46 -7.24 -0.28
C GLY A 155 12.19 -7.75 0.40
N HIS A 156 11.98 -7.47 1.68
CA HIS A 156 10.85 -8.01 2.44
C HIS A 156 9.91 -6.91 2.93
N PHE A 157 8.61 -7.21 3.02
CA PHE A 157 7.64 -6.35 3.72
C PHE A 157 7.49 -6.73 5.20
N GLY A 158 7.32 -5.70 6.02
CA GLY A 158 7.03 -5.82 7.45
C GLY A 158 6.09 -4.71 7.91
N VAL A 159 5.70 -4.76 9.18
CA VAL A 159 4.89 -3.71 9.81
C VAL A 159 5.61 -3.19 11.03
N MET A 160 5.77 -1.88 11.10
CA MET A 160 6.24 -1.16 12.28
C MET A 160 5.12 -0.31 12.84
N TYR A 161 4.89 -0.33 14.14
CA TYR A 161 3.95 0.57 14.77
C TYR A 161 4.39 0.99 16.17
N ASN A 162 3.76 2.06 16.65
CA ASN A 162 3.85 2.50 18.03
C ASN A 162 2.44 2.63 18.62
N THR A 163 2.26 2.29 19.88
CA THR A 163 0.96 2.42 20.55
C THR A 163 0.65 3.86 20.97
N ASN A 164 1.67 4.72 21.06
CA ASN A 164 1.52 6.14 21.32
C ASN A 164 1.08 6.90 20.06
N ARG A 165 -0.22 7.19 19.96
CA ARG A 165 -0.81 7.96 18.85
C ARG A 165 -0.26 9.39 18.71
N GLU A 166 0.28 9.95 19.78
CA GLU A 166 0.85 11.32 19.78
C GLU A 166 2.28 11.38 19.23
N LEU A 167 2.88 10.23 18.88
CA LEU A 167 4.27 10.15 18.40
C LEU A 167 4.55 11.14 17.26
N LEU A 168 3.62 11.27 16.32
CA LEU A 168 3.78 12.09 15.11
C LEU A 168 3.21 13.51 15.24
N HIS A 169 2.59 13.83 16.38
CA HIS A 169 2.05 15.16 16.67
C HIS A 169 2.95 15.96 17.60
N ASN A 170 3.86 15.28 18.32
CA ASN A 170 4.73 15.90 19.30
C ASN A 170 6.19 15.53 19.04
N TYR A 171 7.00 16.48 18.59
CA TYR A 171 8.42 16.27 18.32
C TYR A 171 9.22 15.81 19.58
N HIS A 172 8.72 16.07 20.79
CA HIS A 172 9.32 15.51 22.01
C HIS A 172 9.01 14.01 22.19
N ALA A 173 7.90 13.53 21.64
CA ALA A 173 7.53 12.11 21.64
C ALA A 173 8.39 11.31 20.64
N GLU A 174 8.87 11.93 19.56
CA GLU A 174 9.83 11.31 18.61
C GLU A 174 11.15 10.89 19.29
N ARG A 175 11.50 11.46 20.45
CA ARG A 175 12.68 11.01 21.23
C ARG A 175 12.39 9.80 22.11
N ARG A 176 11.13 9.39 22.23
CA ARG A 176 10.66 8.25 23.03
C ARG A 176 10.17 7.16 22.08
N TRP A 177 11.13 6.38 21.56
CA TRP A 177 10.89 5.18 20.76
C TRP A 177 10.73 3.83 21.54
N PRO A 178 10.66 3.75 22.89
CA PRO A 178 10.82 2.47 23.60
C PRO A 178 9.65 1.49 23.37
N ASP A 179 8.50 1.97 22.89
CA ASP A 179 7.31 1.16 22.64
C ASP A 179 7.12 0.78 21.16
N ALA A 180 8.08 1.09 20.30
CA ALA A 180 8.00 0.70 18.89
C ALA A 180 8.16 -0.81 18.75
N GLN A 181 7.22 -1.40 18.01
CA GLN A 181 7.18 -2.82 17.73
C GLN A 181 7.32 -3.02 16.22
N VAL A 182 8.08 -4.05 15.85
CA VAL A 182 8.29 -4.42 14.46
C VAL A 182 7.90 -5.89 14.30
N PHE A 183 7.07 -6.16 13.31
CA PHE A 183 6.61 -7.50 12.93
C PHE A 183 7.17 -7.86 11.55
N TRP A 184 7.85 -9.01 11.50
CA TRP A 184 8.41 -9.61 10.28
C TRP A 184 8.13 -11.10 10.29
N ASN A 185 7.50 -11.66 9.24
CA ASN A 185 7.35 -13.12 9.06
C ASN A 185 6.95 -13.88 10.36
N ASN A 186 5.87 -13.46 11.02
CA ASN A 186 5.36 -14.01 12.28
C ASN A 186 6.29 -13.94 13.51
N ALA A 187 7.43 -13.24 13.42
CA ALA A 187 8.29 -12.93 14.55
C ALA A 187 8.05 -11.48 15.02
N THR A 188 7.86 -11.32 16.33
CA THR A 188 7.81 -10.01 17.00
C THR A 188 9.18 -9.63 17.50
N ALA A 189 9.69 -8.47 17.06
CA ALA A 189 10.88 -7.86 17.63
C ALA A 189 10.51 -6.51 18.24
N LYS A 190 10.92 -6.27 19.49
CA LYS A 190 10.86 -4.93 20.09
C LYS A 190 12.11 -4.16 19.65
N ALA A 191 11.92 -2.90 19.25
CA ALA A 191 13.06 -2.01 19.04
C ALA A 191 13.78 -1.79 20.39
N SER A 192 15.05 -2.18 20.46
CA SER A 192 15.90 -2.05 21.64
C SER A 192 16.42 -0.63 21.85
#